data_AF-E0PNE8-F1
#
_entry.id   AF-E0PNE8-F1
#
_cell.length_a   1.000
_cell.length_b   1.000
_cell.length_c   1.000
_cell.angle_alpha   90.00
_cell.angle_beta   90.00
_cell.angle_gamma   90.00
#
_symmetry.space_group_name_H-M   'P 1'
#
loop_
_entity.id
_entity.type
_entity.pdbx_description
1 polymer ?
#
loop_
_entity_poly.entity_id
_entity_poly.type
_entity_poly.pdbx_seq_one_letter_code
_entity_poly.pdbx_strand_id
1 'polypeptide(L)'
;MRKIIFIGQSGDKAVYYNTRTKEALVADKSALLNTEGARRSNRGIAPLIAIFSLLGLLGGFVAIPIFSGLRYNSGMVPIFILCLSFILFGFIWMMEVALYKGVKRVQGATKKEFKEAVYSNLFWENFSEKKATFAKMLAFMIVMLLVFMTTIVIFAAAIPGTIDSFNKQEAFDIQIFFSPLAGLFPALLYLFLFQNNPIRWFLAVRKYEQGKVIFNEEIEKRG
;
A
#
# COMPACT_ATOMS: atom_id res chain seq x y z
N MET A 1 11.54 -10.52 -3.40
CA MET A 1 10.65 -10.21 -2.26
C MET A 1 11.43 -9.51 -1.16
N ARG A 2 10.85 -8.46 -0.55
CA ARG A 2 11.49 -7.72 0.54
C ARG A 2 11.61 -8.58 1.80
N LYS A 3 12.74 -8.54 2.52
CA LYS A 3 12.98 -9.38 3.72
C LYS A 3 12.46 -8.75 5.02
N ILE A 4 12.46 -7.42 5.11
CA ILE A 4 11.98 -6.67 6.26
C ILE A 4 10.56 -6.22 5.99
N ILE A 5 9.60 -6.68 6.80
CA ILE A 5 8.19 -6.32 6.67
C ILE A 5 7.81 -5.31 7.74
N PHE A 6 6.95 -4.37 7.40
CA PHE A 6 6.42 -3.38 8.33
C PHE A 6 5.30 -4.02 9.16
N ILE A 7 5.40 -3.91 10.49
CA ILE A 7 4.45 -4.48 11.43
C ILE A 7 3.44 -3.45 11.91
N GLY A 8 3.89 -2.25 12.26
CA GLY A 8 3.02 -1.20 12.79
C GLY A 8 3.80 -0.10 13.49
N GLN A 9 3.11 0.72 14.29
CA GLN A 9 3.70 1.84 15.03
C GLN A 9 3.72 1.57 16.54
N SER A 10 4.81 1.94 17.20
CA SER A 10 4.88 2.03 18.66
C SER A 10 5.36 3.44 19.00
N GLY A 11 4.44 4.27 19.49
CA GLY A 11 4.62 5.72 19.59
C GLY A 11 5.18 6.38 18.31
N ASP A 12 6.36 7.00 18.43
CA ASP A 12 7.05 7.67 17.33
C ASP A 12 7.96 6.79 16.48
N LYS A 13 7.88 5.47 16.69
CA LYS A 13 8.71 4.50 15.98
C LYS A 13 7.90 3.61 15.04
N ALA A 14 8.53 3.24 13.93
CA ALA A 14 8.07 2.20 13.03
C ALA A 14 8.72 0.87 13.43
N VAL A 15 7.91 -0.17 13.60
CA VAL A 15 8.37 -1.50 13.96
C VAL A 15 8.28 -2.44 12.76
N TYR A 16 9.29 -3.28 12.63
CA TYR A 16 9.49 -4.20 11.53
C TYR A 16 9.80 -5.61 12.02
N TYR A 17 9.67 -6.56 11.11
CA TYR A 17 10.07 -7.94 11.31
C TYR A 17 10.99 -8.40 10.17
N ASN A 18 12.16 -8.92 10.50
CA ASN A 18 13.06 -9.52 9.53
C ASN A 18 12.68 -10.99 9.32
N THR A 19 12.15 -11.33 8.15
CA THR A 19 11.70 -12.71 7.88
C THR A 19 12.84 -13.72 7.77
N ARG A 20 14.09 -13.26 7.58
CA ARG A 20 15.28 -14.12 7.47
C ARG A 20 15.86 -14.44 8.86
N THR A 21 16.13 -13.42 9.66
CA THR A 21 16.75 -13.57 10.99
C THR A 21 15.73 -13.81 12.10
N LYS A 22 14.45 -13.52 11.84
CA LYS A 22 13.33 -13.55 12.80
C LYS A 22 13.42 -12.46 13.88
N GLU A 23 14.28 -11.47 13.67
CA GLU A 23 14.44 -10.33 14.59
C GLU A 23 13.29 -9.33 14.44
N ALA A 24 12.84 -8.81 15.56
CA ALA A 24 12.06 -7.60 15.63
C ALA A 24 12.99 -6.39 15.53
N LEU A 25 12.62 -5.42 14.71
CA LEU A 25 13.44 -4.26 14.40
C LEU A 25 12.63 -2.98 14.58
N VAL A 26 13.28 -1.87 14.93
CA VAL A 26 12.62 -0.58 15.14
C VAL A 26 13.44 0.55 14.52
N ALA A 27 12.76 1.56 13.96
CA ALA A 27 13.39 2.78 13.46
C ALA A 27 12.44 3.97 13.62
N ASP A 28 12.96 5.19 13.43
CA ASP A 28 12.14 6.40 13.40
C ASP A 28 11.08 6.31 12.28
N LYS A 29 9.83 6.66 12.60
CA LYS A 29 8.75 6.65 11.60
C LYS A 29 8.89 7.80 10.60
N SER A 30 8.40 7.58 9.39
CA SER A 30 8.31 8.63 8.38
C SER A 30 7.24 9.66 8.74
N ALA A 31 7.40 10.91 8.34
CA ALA A 31 6.36 11.94 8.50
C ALA A 31 5.05 11.58 7.77
N LEU A 32 5.14 10.78 6.70
CA LEU A 32 3.98 10.26 5.98
C LEU A 32 3.25 9.13 6.73
N LEU A 33 3.88 8.56 7.76
CA LEU A 33 3.39 7.39 8.48
C LEU A 33 2.82 7.83 9.83
N ASN A 34 1.54 8.22 9.85
CA ASN A 34 0.84 8.65 11.08
C ASN A 34 -0.48 7.89 11.29
N THR A 35 -0.42 6.68 11.85
CA THR A 35 -1.62 5.86 12.10
C THR A 35 -2.45 6.40 13.26
N GLU A 36 -1.84 7.04 14.26
CA GLU A 36 -2.56 7.69 15.36
C GLU A 36 -3.41 8.88 14.88
N GLY A 37 -2.84 9.72 14.00
CA GLY A 37 -3.58 10.79 13.34
C GLY A 37 -4.69 10.27 12.42
N ALA A 38 -4.45 9.16 11.72
CA ALA A 38 -5.47 8.47 10.94
C ALA A 38 -6.63 7.99 11.82
N ARG A 39 -6.31 7.41 13.00
CA ARG A 39 -7.27 6.90 13.99
C ARG A 39 -8.16 8.00 14.57
N ARG A 40 -7.58 9.17 14.91
CA ARG A 40 -8.30 10.24 15.60
C ARG A 40 -9.23 11.05 14.71
N SER A 41 -8.95 11.15 13.41
CA SER A 41 -9.60 12.16 12.57
C SER A 41 -9.91 11.72 11.14
N ASN A 42 -9.64 10.46 10.76
CA ASN A 42 -9.62 10.03 9.36
C ASN A 42 -8.67 10.87 8.45
N ARG A 43 -7.90 11.80 9.04
CA ARG A 43 -6.98 12.77 8.42
C ARG A 43 -5.66 12.16 7.97
N GLY A 44 -5.41 10.87 8.18
CA GLY A 44 -4.25 10.19 7.59
C GLY A 44 -4.53 9.68 6.17
N ILE A 45 -5.78 9.29 5.92
CA ILE A 45 -6.24 8.75 4.63
C ILE A 45 -6.80 9.89 3.75
N ALA A 46 -7.53 10.84 4.35
CA ALA A 46 -8.15 11.94 3.61
C ALA A 46 -7.15 12.84 2.84
N PRO A 47 -5.96 13.22 3.34
CA PRO A 47 -4.98 13.97 2.57
C PRO A 47 -4.31 13.11 1.50
N LEU A 48 -4.16 11.80 1.74
CA LEU A 48 -3.60 10.89 0.75
C LEU A 48 -4.55 10.74 -0.44
N ILE A 49 -5.83 10.50 -0.15
CA ILE A 49 -6.92 10.52 -1.14
C ILE A 49 -6.96 11.88 -1.81
N ALA A 50 -6.93 12.99 -1.06
CA ALA A 50 -6.95 14.34 -1.64
C ALA A 50 -5.74 14.63 -2.52
N ILE A 51 -4.53 14.17 -2.18
CA ILE A 51 -3.31 14.32 -2.99
C ILE A 51 -3.42 13.48 -4.26
N PHE A 52 -3.87 12.22 -4.17
CA PHE A 52 -4.14 11.38 -5.34
C PHE A 52 -5.29 11.91 -6.21
N SER A 53 -6.32 12.50 -5.60
CA SER A 53 -7.47 13.11 -6.28
C SER A 53 -7.11 14.45 -6.91
N LEU A 54 -6.26 15.27 -6.29
CA LEU A 54 -5.78 16.53 -6.88
C LEU A 54 -4.78 16.30 -8.00
N LEU A 55 -3.79 15.43 -7.80
CA LEU A 55 -2.69 15.24 -8.76
C LEU A 55 -3.02 14.24 -9.87
N GLY A 56 -3.81 13.20 -9.56
CA GLY A 56 -4.29 12.23 -10.54
C GLY A 56 -5.57 12.69 -11.21
N LEU A 57 -6.68 12.72 -10.46
CA LEU A 57 -8.03 12.98 -10.99
C LEU A 57 -8.22 14.41 -11.54
N LEU A 58 -7.86 15.46 -10.79
CA LEU A 58 -8.14 16.85 -11.19
C LEU A 58 -7.14 17.42 -12.21
N GLY A 59 -5.84 17.11 -12.10
CA GLY A 59 -4.81 17.67 -12.99
C GLY A 59 -4.72 17.03 -14.38
N GLY A 60 -4.99 15.73 -14.48
CA GLY A 60 -4.94 14.96 -15.73
C GLY A 60 -6.33 14.64 -16.26
N PHE A 61 -7.07 13.77 -15.58
CA PHE A 61 -8.30 13.17 -16.13
C PHE A 61 -9.52 14.12 -16.19
N VAL A 62 -9.51 15.25 -15.47
CA VAL A 62 -10.49 16.35 -15.62
C VAL A 62 -10.02 17.41 -16.63
N ALA A 63 -8.73 17.75 -16.64
CA ALA A 63 -8.18 18.74 -17.55
C ALA A 63 -8.15 18.24 -19.02
N ILE A 64 -7.84 16.96 -19.22
CA ILE A 64 -7.80 16.27 -20.52
C ILE A 64 -9.11 16.48 -21.29
N PRO A 65 -10.31 16.20 -20.72
CA PRO A 65 -11.59 16.51 -21.36
C PRO A 65 -11.85 18.00 -21.61
N ILE A 66 -11.49 18.88 -20.66
CA ILE A 66 -11.81 20.32 -20.74
C ILE A 66 -11.00 20.99 -21.86
N PHE A 67 -9.71 20.68 -21.99
CA PHE A 67 -8.84 21.29 -22.98
C PHE A 67 -8.94 20.64 -24.38
N SER A 68 -9.64 19.52 -24.52
CA SER A 68 -9.82 18.84 -25.80
C SER A 68 -11.23 19.00 -26.41
N GLY A 69 -12.06 19.88 -25.85
CA GLY A 69 -13.43 20.07 -26.31
C GLY A 69 -14.34 18.87 -26.03
N LEU A 70 -14.11 18.16 -24.92
CA LEU A 70 -14.86 16.98 -24.47
C LEU A 70 -14.82 15.80 -25.46
N ARG A 71 -13.76 15.70 -26.27
CA ARG A 71 -13.51 14.54 -27.15
C ARG A 71 -12.11 13.99 -26.96
N TYR A 72 -11.98 12.68 -27.10
CA TYR A 72 -10.68 12.04 -27.15
C TYR A 72 -9.92 12.46 -28.41
N ASN A 73 -8.59 12.58 -28.31
CA ASN A 73 -7.69 12.83 -29.43
C ASN A 73 -6.45 11.96 -29.25
N SER A 74 -5.95 11.35 -30.34
CA SER A 74 -4.73 10.54 -30.34
C SER A 74 -3.51 11.27 -29.76
N GLY A 75 -3.44 12.60 -29.90
CA GLY A 75 -2.38 13.42 -29.29
C GLY A 75 -2.38 13.44 -27.75
N MET A 76 -3.45 12.97 -27.11
CA MET A 76 -3.59 12.93 -25.64
C MET A 76 -3.09 11.62 -25.04
N VAL A 77 -2.84 10.59 -25.86
CA VAL A 77 -2.34 9.28 -25.43
C VAL A 77 -1.04 9.39 -24.61
N PRO A 78 -0.02 10.17 -25.02
CA PRO A 78 1.21 10.31 -24.22
C PRO A 78 0.96 10.93 -22.85
N ILE A 79 0.06 11.92 -22.77
CA ILE A 79 -0.32 12.59 -21.51
C ILE A 79 -1.04 11.61 -20.59
N PHE A 80 -1.97 10.84 -21.14
CA PHE A 80 -2.71 9.81 -20.43
C PHE A 80 -1.79 8.73 -19.84
N ILE A 81 -0.83 8.24 -20.63
CA ILE A 81 0.19 7.28 -20.18
C ILE A 81 1.06 7.90 -19.07
N LEU A 82 1.44 9.17 -19.21
CA LEU A 82 2.22 9.89 -18.19
C LEU A 82 1.45 9.98 -16.87
N CYS A 83 0.16 10.31 -16.91
CA CYS A 83 -0.71 10.35 -15.72
C CYS A 83 -0.82 8.98 -15.04
N LEU A 84 -1.04 7.90 -15.81
CA LEU A 84 -1.09 6.55 -15.26
C LEU A 84 0.25 6.11 -14.66
N SER A 85 1.36 6.43 -15.33
CA SER A 85 2.72 6.17 -14.84
C SER A 85 2.98 6.90 -13.52
N PHE A 86 2.56 8.16 -13.43
CA PHE A 86 2.67 8.95 -12.21
C PHE A 86 1.87 8.33 -11.06
N ILE A 87 0.65 7.87 -11.31
CA ILE A 87 -0.16 7.17 -10.30
C ILE A 87 0.56 5.89 -9.83
N LEU A 88 1.02 5.06 -10.76
CA LEU A 88 1.68 3.79 -10.46
C LEU A 88 2.97 3.99 -9.66
N PHE A 89 3.94 4.72 -10.23
CA PHE A 89 5.25 4.89 -9.62
C PHE A 89 5.19 5.83 -8.41
N GLY A 90 4.35 6.86 -8.45
CA GLY A 90 4.12 7.77 -7.33
C GLY A 90 3.55 7.04 -6.11
N PHE A 91 2.59 6.13 -6.31
CA PHE A 91 2.07 5.29 -5.24
C PHE A 91 3.13 4.36 -4.67
N ILE A 92 3.87 3.63 -5.51
CA ILE A 92 4.93 2.73 -5.05
C ILE A 92 6.00 3.49 -4.26
N TRP A 93 6.45 4.63 -4.77
CA TRP A 93 7.43 5.48 -4.11
C TRP A 93 6.90 6.02 -2.77
N MET A 94 5.67 6.52 -2.74
CA MET A 94 5.04 7.04 -1.53
C MET A 94 4.94 5.97 -0.45
N MET A 95 4.53 4.76 -0.81
CA MET A 95 4.47 3.62 0.12
C MET A 95 5.86 3.20 0.60
N GLU A 96 6.88 3.23 -0.26
CA GLU A 96 8.27 2.97 0.13
C GLU A 96 8.75 4.02 1.15
N VAL A 97 8.48 5.31 0.92
CA VAL A 97 8.86 6.40 1.84
C VAL A 97 8.04 6.36 3.13
N ALA A 98 6.76 6.06 3.07
CA ALA A 98 5.90 5.97 4.25
C ALA A 98 6.35 4.81 5.14
N LEU A 99 6.49 3.61 4.57
CA LEU A 99 6.75 2.40 5.35
C LEU A 99 8.22 2.18 5.65
N TYR A 100 9.16 2.56 4.78
CA TYR A 100 10.55 2.07 4.83
C TYR A 100 11.63 3.16 4.86
N LYS A 101 11.31 4.46 4.94
CA LYS A 101 12.32 5.52 5.02
C LYS A 101 13.35 5.30 6.14
N GLY A 102 12.91 4.84 7.31
CA GLY A 102 13.77 4.56 8.47
C GLY A 102 14.50 3.22 8.45
N VAL A 103 14.17 2.31 7.50
CA VAL A 103 14.58 0.90 7.56
C VAL A 103 16.10 0.67 7.51
N LYS A 104 16.87 1.64 7.00
CA LYS A 104 18.34 1.57 6.95
C LYS A 104 19.02 1.84 8.29
N ARG A 105 18.30 2.42 9.25
CA ARG A 105 18.79 2.81 10.59
C ARG A 105 18.09 2.01 11.68
N VAL A 106 17.74 0.76 11.36
CA VAL A 106 17.02 -0.12 12.28
C VAL A 106 17.90 -0.57 13.43
N GLN A 107 17.30 -0.61 14.61
CA GLN A 107 17.85 -1.19 15.83
C GLN A 107 17.01 -2.41 16.24
N GLY A 108 17.50 -3.23 17.16
CA GLY A 108 16.70 -4.30 17.74
C GLY A 108 15.47 -3.73 18.46
N ALA A 109 14.29 -4.27 18.18
CA ALA A 109 13.08 -3.86 18.89
C ALA A 109 12.90 -4.67 20.18
N THR A 110 12.28 -4.04 21.18
CA THR A 110 11.83 -4.70 22.40
C THR A 110 10.54 -5.49 22.16
N LYS A 111 10.26 -6.46 23.02
CA LYS A 111 8.99 -7.21 22.99
C LYS A 111 7.78 -6.29 23.17
N LYS A 112 7.92 -5.24 23.98
CA LYS A 112 6.88 -4.24 24.25
C LYS A 112 6.55 -3.42 23.00
N GLU A 113 7.57 -2.88 22.33
CA GLU A 113 7.40 -2.12 21.08
C GLU A 113 6.75 -2.97 19.99
N PHE A 114 7.17 -4.23 19.85
CA PHE A 114 6.57 -5.14 18.86
C PHE A 114 5.11 -5.45 19.17
N LYS A 115 4.79 -5.73 20.43
CA LYS A 115 3.40 -5.94 20.87
C LYS A 115 2.57 -4.70 20.53
N GLU A 116 3.01 -3.53 20.96
CA GLU A 116 2.29 -2.28 20.69
C GLU A 116 2.06 -2.07 19.20
N ALA A 117 3.06 -2.27 18.36
CA ALA A 117 2.94 -2.17 16.90
C ALA A 117 1.93 -3.13 16.28
N VAL A 118 1.81 -4.36 16.79
CA VAL A 118 0.79 -5.30 16.32
C VAL A 118 -0.61 -4.81 16.72
N TYR A 119 -0.80 -4.40 17.98
CA TYR A 119 -2.12 -4.05 18.51
C TYR A 119 -2.61 -2.65 18.14
N SER A 120 -1.70 -1.72 17.83
CA SER A 120 -2.00 -0.38 17.32
C SER A 120 -2.25 -0.34 15.81
N ASN A 121 -1.96 -1.44 15.11
CA ASN A 121 -2.14 -1.49 13.67
C ASN A 121 -3.64 -1.44 13.33
N LEU A 122 -4.07 -0.43 12.58
CA LEU A 122 -5.45 -0.23 12.10
C LEU A 122 -6.02 -1.50 11.42
N PHE A 123 -5.16 -2.21 10.70
CA PHE A 123 -5.48 -3.48 10.09
C PHE A 123 -5.95 -4.54 11.10
N TRP A 124 -5.22 -4.66 12.21
CA TRP A 124 -5.44 -5.65 13.24
C TRP A 124 -6.52 -5.23 14.23
N GLU A 125 -6.68 -3.92 14.43
CA GLU A 125 -7.69 -3.32 15.29
C GLU A 125 -9.11 -3.76 14.93
N ASN A 126 -9.40 -3.87 13.63
CA ASN A 126 -10.72 -4.26 13.13
C ASN A 126 -11.14 -5.71 13.43
N PHE A 127 -10.24 -6.57 13.92
CA PHE A 127 -10.58 -7.95 14.28
C PHE A 127 -11.00 -8.06 15.75
N SER A 128 -12.17 -8.63 16.03
CA SER A 128 -12.64 -8.89 17.41
C SER A 128 -11.72 -9.87 18.14
N GLU A 129 -11.39 -10.99 17.49
CA GLU A 129 -10.45 -11.98 18.05
C GLU A 129 -9.00 -11.58 17.69
N LYS A 130 -8.16 -11.31 18.68
CA LYS A 130 -6.75 -10.92 18.46
C LYS A 130 -5.81 -12.13 18.37
N LYS A 131 -6.13 -13.04 17.44
CA LYS A 131 -5.36 -14.26 17.16
C LYS A 131 -5.07 -14.43 15.68
N ALA A 132 -3.84 -14.81 15.32
CA ALA A 132 -3.43 -15.02 13.92
C ALA A 132 -3.86 -16.42 13.44
N THR A 133 -5.12 -16.54 13.01
CA THR A 133 -5.70 -17.81 12.56
C THR A 133 -5.44 -18.10 11.08
N PHE A 134 -5.48 -19.38 10.72
CA PHE A 134 -5.40 -19.82 9.31
C PHE A 134 -6.54 -19.24 8.47
N ALA A 135 -7.76 -19.17 9.04
CA ALA A 135 -8.92 -18.59 8.37
C ALA A 135 -8.68 -17.13 7.94
N LYS A 136 -8.06 -16.30 8.78
CA LYS A 136 -7.72 -14.91 8.41
C LYS A 136 -6.69 -14.88 7.28
N MET A 137 -5.65 -15.71 7.36
CA MET A 137 -4.66 -15.80 6.27
C MET A 137 -5.30 -16.24 4.94
N LEU A 138 -6.25 -17.19 4.98
CA LEU A 138 -7.01 -17.62 3.80
C LEU A 138 -7.88 -16.49 3.25
N ALA A 139 -8.60 -15.76 4.11
CA ALA A 139 -9.40 -14.60 3.69
C ALA A 139 -8.54 -13.55 2.98
N PHE A 140 -7.34 -13.24 3.50
CA PHE A 140 -6.43 -12.30 2.83
C PHE A 140 -5.81 -12.85 1.55
N MET A 141 -5.64 -14.17 1.45
CA MET A 141 -5.26 -14.80 0.19
C MET A 141 -6.34 -14.60 -0.88
N ILE A 142 -7.62 -14.77 -0.51
CA ILE A 142 -8.75 -14.50 -1.40
C ILE A 142 -8.79 -13.02 -1.80
N VAL A 143 -8.62 -12.08 -0.85
CA VAL A 143 -8.57 -10.65 -1.16
C VAL A 143 -7.44 -10.32 -2.16
N MET A 144 -6.24 -10.87 -1.96
CA MET A 144 -5.14 -10.67 -2.92
C MET A 144 -5.45 -11.26 -4.28
N LEU A 145 -6.09 -12.43 -4.35
CA LEU A 145 -6.51 -13.04 -5.60
C LEU A 145 -7.57 -12.18 -6.31
N LEU A 146 -8.53 -11.62 -5.57
CA LEU A 146 -9.52 -10.70 -6.12
C LEU A 146 -8.85 -9.44 -6.70
N VAL A 147 -7.93 -8.81 -5.97
CA VAL A 147 -7.18 -7.65 -6.48
C VAL A 147 -6.39 -8.03 -7.75
N PHE A 148 -5.82 -9.23 -7.80
CA PHE A 148 -5.12 -9.74 -8.98
C PHE A 148 -6.05 -9.91 -10.18
N MET A 149 -7.19 -10.59 -9.99
CA MET A 149 -8.19 -10.78 -11.04
C MET A 149 -8.78 -9.45 -11.51
N THR A 150 -9.09 -8.52 -10.61
CA THR A 150 -9.56 -7.18 -10.96
C THR A 150 -8.52 -6.42 -11.78
N THR A 151 -7.22 -6.55 -11.45
CA THR A 151 -6.16 -5.93 -12.26
C THR A 151 -6.13 -6.49 -13.67
N ILE A 152 -6.26 -7.81 -13.84
CA ILE A 152 -6.34 -8.45 -15.17
C ILE A 152 -7.55 -7.94 -15.94
N VAL A 153 -8.73 -7.89 -15.31
CA VAL A 153 -9.96 -7.41 -15.95
C VAL A 153 -9.81 -5.95 -16.39
N ILE A 154 -9.23 -5.08 -15.56
CA ILE A 154 -8.95 -3.68 -15.93
C ILE A 154 -8.03 -3.63 -17.15
N PHE A 155 -6.95 -4.41 -17.18
CA PHE A 155 -6.03 -4.40 -18.32
C PHE A 155 -6.63 -5.01 -19.59
N ALA A 156 -7.44 -6.06 -19.46
CA ALA A 156 -8.06 -6.73 -20.60
C ALA A 156 -9.25 -5.96 -21.18
N ALA A 157 -10.02 -5.24 -20.35
CA ALA A 157 -11.24 -4.54 -20.77
C ALA A 157 -11.01 -3.03 -20.97
N ALA A 158 -10.36 -2.36 -20.02
CA ALA A 158 -10.27 -0.90 -20.04
C ALA A 158 -9.21 -0.39 -21.02
N ILE A 159 -8.07 -1.08 -21.18
CA ILE A 159 -6.99 -0.61 -22.07
C ILE A 159 -7.42 -0.66 -23.54
N PRO A 160 -7.97 -1.78 -24.08
CA PRO A 160 -8.40 -1.80 -25.47
C PRO A 160 -9.52 -0.80 -25.76
N GLY A 161 -10.52 -0.69 -24.87
CA GLY A 161 -11.61 0.29 -25.03
C GLY A 161 -11.11 1.74 -25.02
N THR A 162 -10.19 2.06 -24.11
CA THR A 162 -9.60 3.40 -24.04
C THR A 162 -8.79 3.73 -25.30
N ILE A 163 -8.01 2.78 -25.82
CA ILE A 163 -7.25 2.95 -27.08
C ILE A 163 -8.22 3.17 -28.25
N ASP A 164 -9.30 2.40 -28.32
CA ASP A 164 -10.30 2.52 -29.36
C ASP A 164 -10.99 3.90 -29.32
N SER A 165 -11.37 4.38 -28.14
CA SER A 165 -11.93 5.74 -27.97
C SER A 165 -10.94 6.84 -28.36
N PHE A 166 -9.64 6.69 -28.09
CA PHE A 166 -8.59 7.60 -28.56
C PHE A 166 -8.41 7.61 -30.08
N ASN A 167 -8.54 6.45 -30.74
CA ASN A 167 -8.43 6.33 -32.19
C ASN A 167 -9.67 6.90 -32.90
N LYS A 168 -10.86 6.62 -32.36
CA LYS A 168 -12.16 7.05 -32.92
C LYS A 168 -12.54 8.49 -32.59
N GLN A 169 -11.81 9.13 -31.67
CA GLN A 169 -12.09 10.50 -31.21
C GLN A 169 -13.51 10.66 -30.67
N GLU A 170 -13.93 9.68 -29.87
CA GLU A 170 -15.26 9.64 -29.26
C GLU A 170 -15.43 10.78 -28.24
N ALA A 171 -16.68 11.08 -27.87
CA ALA A 171 -16.94 11.96 -26.74
C ALA A 171 -16.45 11.30 -25.44
N PHE A 172 -16.03 12.09 -24.46
CA PHE A 172 -15.71 11.53 -23.15
C PHE A 172 -16.94 10.90 -22.51
N ASP A 173 -16.75 9.69 -22.00
CA ASP A 173 -17.68 8.99 -21.12
C ASP A 173 -17.07 8.85 -19.72
N ILE A 174 -17.90 8.49 -18.74
CA ILE A 174 -17.56 8.32 -17.33
C ILE A 174 -16.38 7.36 -17.10
N GLN A 175 -16.08 6.48 -18.06
CA GLN A 175 -14.92 5.59 -18.05
C GLN A 175 -13.59 6.32 -17.80
N ILE A 176 -13.45 7.58 -18.23
CA ILE A 176 -12.23 8.37 -18.00
C ILE A 176 -11.94 8.55 -16.51
N PHE A 177 -12.97 8.67 -15.66
CA PHE A 177 -12.83 8.82 -14.22
C PHE A 177 -12.42 7.53 -13.51
N PHE A 178 -12.66 6.37 -14.14
CA PHE A 178 -12.25 5.05 -13.63
C PHE A 178 -10.87 4.63 -14.17
N SER A 179 -10.38 5.25 -15.24
CA SER A 179 -9.07 4.94 -15.80
C SER A 179 -7.87 5.08 -14.83
N PRO A 180 -7.87 5.97 -13.80
CA PRO A 180 -6.83 5.97 -12.77
C PRO A 180 -6.63 4.62 -12.06
N LEU A 181 -7.68 3.77 -12.02
CA LEU A 181 -7.60 2.43 -11.44
C LEU A 181 -6.59 1.54 -12.17
N ALA A 182 -6.36 1.77 -13.47
CA ALA A 182 -5.35 1.05 -14.25
C ALA A 182 -3.91 1.34 -13.77
N GLY A 183 -3.65 2.52 -13.20
CA GLY A 183 -2.38 2.83 -12.53
C GLY A 183 -2.34 2.32 -11.08
N LEU A 184 -3.45 2.45 -10.36
CA LEU A 184 -3.52 2.15 -8.93
C LEU A 184 -3.47 0.64 -8.62
N PHE A 185 -4.22 -0.19 -9.36
CA PHE A 185 -4.34 -1.62 -9.07
C PHE A 185 -3.00 -2.38 -9.22
N PRO A 186 -2.18 -2.16 -10.26
CA PRO A 186 -0.83 -2.70 -10.32
C PRO A 186 0.06 -2.25 -9.16
N ALA A 187 -0.11 -1.01 -8.68
CA ALA A 187 0.63 -0.49 -7.53
C ALA A 187 0.23 -1.21 -6.23
N LEU A 188 -1.07 -1.45 -6.03
CA LEU A 188 -1.61 -2.24 -4.91
C LEU A 188 -1.13 -3.69 -4.96
N LEU A 189 -1.13 -4.31 -6.14
CA LEU A 189 -0.57 -5.65 -6.32
C LEU A 189 0.91 -5.70 -5.97
N TYR A 190 1.70 -4.73 -6.43
CA TYR A 190 3.11 -4.66 -6.09
C TYR A 190 3.31 -4.61 -4.57
N LEU A 191 2.51 -3.79 -3.88
CA LEU A 191 2.57 -3.66 -2.43
C LEU A 191 2.20 -4.96 -1.71
N PHE A 192 1.08 -5.59 -2.08
CA PHE A 192 0.58 -6.81 -1.45
C PHE A 192 1.43 -8.04 -1.75
N LEU A 193 2.10 -8.11 -2.91
CA LEU A 193 2.93 -9.25 -3.27
C LEU A 193 4.38 -9.08 -2.84
N PHE A 194 4.97 -7.90 -3.02
CA PHE A 194 6.42 -7.72 -2.94
C PHE A 194 6.92 -6.86 -1.78
N GLN A 195 6.19 -5.83 -1.36
CA GLN A 195 6.60 -4.95 -0.25
C GLN A 195 6.11 -5.47 1.11
N ASN A 196 4.81 -5.35 1.39
CA ASN A 196 4.24 -5.61 2.72
C ASN A 196 3.04 -6.57 2.64
N ASN A 197 3.33 -7.80 2.25
CA ASN A 197 2.32 -8.83 2.07
C ASN A 197 1.56 -9.14 3.38
N PRO A 198 0.22 -9.11 3.37
CA PRO A 198 -0.60 -9.31 4.57
C PRO A 198 -0.46 -10.73 5.15
N ILE A 199 -0.30 -11.76 4.32
CA ILE A 199 -0.05 -13.13 4.82
C ILE A 199 1.27 -13.18 5.60
N ARG A 200 2.33 -12.55 5.08
CA ARG A 200 3.61 -12.47 5.78
C ARG A 200 3.50 -11.71 7.09
N TRP A 201 2.67 -10.67 7.13
CA TRP A 201 2.33 -9.94 8.35
C TRP A 201 1.68 -10.87 9.39
N PHE A 202 0.62 -11.62 9.03
CA PHE A 202 0.00 -12.59 9.96
C PHE A 202 0.97 -13.68 10.40
N LEU A 203 1.85 -14.15 9.51
CA LEU A 203 2.86 -15.14 9.86
C LEU A 203 3.86 -14.59 10.90
N ALA A 204 4.21 -13.30 10.84
CA ALA A 204 5.03 -12.66 11.85
C ALA A 204 4.31 -12.57 13.20
N VAL A 205 3.03 -12.17 13.19
CA VAL A 205 2.20 -12.15 14.41
C VAL A 205 2.05 -13.55 15.01
N ARG A 206 1.79 -14.57 14.19
CA ARG A 206 1.71 -15.96 14.64
C ARG A 206 3.04 -16.44 15.24
N LYS A 207 4.18 -16.05 14.68
CA LYS A 207 5.49 -16.36 15.27
C LYS A 207 5.70 -15.64 16.61
N TYR A 208 5.22 -14.41 16.73
CA TYR A 208 5.23 -13.68 18.00
C TYR A 208 4.38 -14.39 19.06
N GLU A 209 3.15 -14.79 18.72
CA GLU A 209 2.27 -15.58 19.60
C GLU A 209 2.92 -16.90 20.05
N GLN A 210 3.77 -17.49 19.20
CA GLN A 210 4.52 -18.72 19.48
C GLN A 210 5.85 -18.49 20.21
N GLY A 211 6.23 -17.24 20.52
CA GLY A 211 7.53 -16.94 21.15
C GLY A 211 8.74 -17.20 20.25
N LYS A 212 8.57 -17.15 18.92
CA LYS A 212 9.62 -17.43 17.92
C LYS A 212 10.26 -16.18 17.31
N VAL A 213 9.90 -15.00 17.81
CA VAL A 213 10.48 -13.72 17.39
C VAL A 213 11.65 -13.40 18.32
N ILE A 214 12.78 -13.02 17.74
CA ILE A 214 13.98 -12.65 18.48
C ILE A 214 13.90 -11.15 18.77
N PHE A 215 14.04 -10.79 20.04
CA PHE A 215 14.02 -9.40 20.48
C PHE A 215 15.39 -8.95 20.97
N ASN A 216 15.60 -7.64 21.04
CA ASN A 216 16.88 -7.08 21.46
C ASN A 216 17.28 -7.55 22.86
N GLU A 217 16.32 -7.68 23.78
CA GLU A 217 16.59 -8.12 25.15
C GLU A 217 17.13 -9.57 25.21
N GLU A 218 16.81 -10.41 24.22
CA GLU A 218 17.33 -11.78 24.14
C GLU A 218 18.74 -11.82 23.55
N ILE A 219 19.08 -10.85 22.69
CA ILE A 219 20.41 -10.72 22.09
C ILE A 219 21.39 -10.18 23.14
N GLU A 220 21.00 -9.13 23.86
CA GLU A 220 21.80 -8.54 24.94
C GLU A 220 22.07 -9.51 26.09
N LYS A 221 21.16 -10.46 26.36
CA LYS A 221 21.36 -11.50 27.39
C LYS A 221 22.30 -12.64 26.96
N ARG A 222 22.61 -12.75 25.67
CA ARG A 222 23.44 -13.83 25.10
C ARG A 222 24.87 -13.39 24.79
N GLY A 223 25.11 -12.09 24.71
CA GLY A 223 26.45 -11.50 24.55
C GLY A 223 27.06 -11.17 25.90
#